data_AF-A0A936PCD0-F1
#
_entry.id   AF-A0A936PCD0-F1
#
_cell.length_a   1.000
_cell.length_b   1.000
_cell.length_c   1.000
_cell.angle_alpha   90.00
_cell.angle_beta   90.00
_cell.angle_gamma   90.00
#
_symmetry.space_group_name_H-M   'P 1'
#
loop_
_entity.id
_entity.type
_entity.pdbx_description
1 polymer ?
#
loop_
_entity_poly.entity_id
_entity_poly.type
_entity_poly.pdbx_seq_one_letter_code
_entity_poly.pdbx_strand_id
1 'polypeptide(L)'
;MDTSSDLFRRLEQLNAIGAALSKERDINRLLESILVAAKTITHADGGTLYRMTDDNRALRFEILRTDSLHIAMGGTTGNAINFPNLPLTNEKGEANDSMVAAYAAIHDKTVNISDAYTEAGFDFSGTRRFDERTGYRSQSFLTVPMKNHEGEIIGVLQLINAQDEDNRSVKPFSSEDQSLAESLASQAAIALTNRLLITQLEELFESFISLINLAIDEKSPYTGGHCQRVPALTMMLATAADQATEGPLSEFRMDERDRYELKIAGLLHDCGKVTTPVHVVDKATKLQTLFDRIHLIDTRFEVLKRDAEISALRRQLALRGGGHSKADEAILLDYHEEVRILDEDREFLRKANIGGEAMSEADLQRVRNIGSSRKWRNVDAIETEFLTADEVVNLTIRAGTLTLKERDIINHHIVATIKMLEQLPWPRHLTRVPEYAGGHHERMDGKGYPKGLTREQMSWQARMMGIADIFEALTARDRPYKAGMKLSQAMSIMANFRKNGHIDPDLFDVFVRQGVYRHYAEQFLDPGQIDAVDEATLLSA
;
A
#
# COMPACT_ATOMS: atom_id res chain seq x y z
N MET A 1 56.96 19.48 9.53
CA MET A 1 56.05 19.35 10.69
C MET A 1 56.16 17.92 11.22
N ASP A 2 55.97 17.72 12.51
CA ASP A 2 56.19 16.43 13.18
C ASP A 2 55.22 15.37 12.64
N THR A 3 55.73 14.37 11.92
CA THR A 3 54.95 13.36 11.17
C THR A 3 53.99 12.58 12.08
N SER A 4 54.33 12.46 13.37
CA SER A 4 53.47 11.83 14.37
C SER A 4 52.20 12.64 14.67
N SER A 5 52.28 13.98 14.63
CA SER A 5 51.12 14.84 14.87
C SER A 5 50.13 14.83 13.71
N ASP A 6 50.62 14.72 12.47
CA ASP A 6 49.77 14.65 11.28
C ASP A 6 49.03 13.30 11.21
N LEU A 7 49.72 12.19 11.50
CA LEU A 7 49.07 10.87 11.58
C LEU A 7 47.97 10.83 12.64
N PHE A 8 48.21 11.44 13.80
CA PHE A 8 47.21 11.52 14.87
C PHE A 8 45.97 12.32 14.43
N ARG A 9 46.17 13.47 13.77
CA ARG A 9 45.08 14.28 13.20
C ARG A 9 44.25 13.49 12.18
N ARG A 10 44.90 12.72 11.29
CA ARG A 10 44.22 11.88 10.29
C ARG A 10 43.44 10.72 10.94
N LEU A 11 43.94 10.14 12.03
CA LEU A 11 43.22 9.12 12.81
C LEU A 11 41.98 9.69 13.51
N GLU A 12 42.06 10.90 14.08
CA GLU A 12 40.89 11.59 14.64
C GLU A 12 39.84 11.88 13.56
N GLN A 13 40.28 12.33 12.37
CA GLN A 13 39.40 12.52 11.21
C GLN A 13 38.72 11.21 10.80
N LEU A 14 39.47 10.10 10.72
CA LEU A 14 38.93 8.77 10.39
C LEU A 14 37.81 8.36 11.37
N ASN A 15 38.03 8.53 12.68
CA ASN A 15 37.01 8.22 13.69
C ASN A 15 35.76 9.10 13.56
N ALA A 16 35.95 10.41 13.33
CA ALA A 16 34.83 11.33 13.12
C ALA A 16 34.02 10.98 11.85
N ILE A 17 34.72 10.60 10.78
CA ILE A 17 34.12 10.12 9.52
C ILE A 17 33.34 8.83 9.77
N GLY A 18 33.93 7.82 10.41
CA GLY A 18 33.25 6.56 10.70
C GLY A 18 31.94 6.76 11.48
N ALA A 19 31.94 7.66 12.47
CA ALA A 19 30.75 8.02 13.23
C ALA A 19 29.69 8.76 12.38
N ALA A 20 30.11 9.58 11.42
CA ALA A 20 29.21 10.28 10.50
C ALA A 20 28.61 9.31 9.47
N LEU A 21 29.42 8.42 8.89
CA LEU A 21 28.99 7.39 7.94
C LEU A 21 27.90 6.50 8.55
N SER A 22 28.02 6.11 9.82
CA SER A 22 27.00 5.30 10.50
C SER A 22 25.66 6.01 10.71
N LYS A 23 25.59 7.33 10.60
CA LYS A 23 24.35 8.12 10.77
C LYS A 23 23.67 8.45 9.45
N GLU A 24 24.40 8.40 8.33
CA GLU A 24 23.88 8.75 7.03
C GLU A 24 22.90 7.67 6.54
N ARG A 25 21.74 8.12 6.04
CA ARG A 25 20.66 7.25 5.56
C ARG A 25 20.55 7.28 4.05
N ASP A 26 21.03 8.33 3.38
CA ASP A 26 21.03 8.35 1.93
C ASP A 26 22.26 7.59 1.41
N ILE A 27 22.04 6.54 0.60
CA ILE A 27 23.14 5.73 0.05
C ILE A 27 24.05 6.58 -0.83
N ASN A 28 23.50 7.48 -1.65
CA ASN A 28 24.30 8.32 -2.54
C ASN A 28 25.16 9.30 -1.74
N ARG A 29 24.60 9.90 -0.69
CA ARG A 29 25.34 10.79 0.21
C ARG A 29 26.37 10.03 1.05
N LEU A 30 26.07 8.80 1.45
CA LEU A 30 27.01 7.92 2.15
C LEU A 30 28.21 7.62 1.27
N LEU A 31 27.98 7.13 0.04
CA LEU A 31 29.03 6.84 -0.94
C LEU A 31 29.89 8.10 -1.23
N GLU A 32 29.25 9.26 -1.34
CA GLU A 32 29.95 10.53 -1.58
C GLU A 32 30.83 10.91 -0.40
N SER A 33 30.31 10.78 0.81
CA SER A 33 31.05 11.05 2.05
C SER A 33 32.24 10.11 2.21
N ILE A 34 32.10 8.83 1.84
CA ILE A 34 33.20 7.85 1.85
C ILE A 34 34.32 8.30 0.92
N LEU A 35 34.00 8.66 -0.33
CA LEU A 35 35.00 9.04 -1.32
C LEU A 35 35.71 10.34 -0.93
N VAL A 36 34.96 11.36 -0.51
CA VAL A 36 35.53 12.65 -0.09
C VAL A 36 36.42 12.48 1.14
N ALA A 37 35.98 11.68 2.12
CA ALA A 37 36.79 11.34 3.28
C ALA A 37 38.11 10.65 2.89
N ALA A 38 38.04 9.66 1.99
CA ALA A 38 39.20 8.92 1.54
C ALA A 38 40.22 9.82 0.85
N LYS A 39 39.75 10.68 -0.06
CA LYS A 39 40.59 11.69 -0.71
C LYS A 39 41.25 12.63 0.30
N THR A 40 40.48 13.11 1.28
CA THR A 40 40.96 14.06 2.29
C THR A 40 42.04 13.45 3.19
N ILE A 41 41.85 12.20 3.65
CA ILE A 41 42.79 11.54 4.57
C ILE A 41 44.12 11.17 3.89
N THR A 42 44.07 10.87 2.59
CA THR A 42 45.23 10.44 1.79
C THR A 42 45.80 11.56 0.90
N HIS A 43 45.21 12.75 0.96
CA HIS A 43 45.53 13.88 0.08
C HIS A 43 45.47 13.55 -1.41
N ALA A 44 44.51 12.74 -1.84
CA ALA A 44 44.34 12.37 -3.24
C ALA A 44 43.59 13.45 -4.03
N ASP A 45 44.09 13.80 -5.23
CA ASP A 45 43.42 14.74 -6.14
C ASP A 45 42.15 14.14 -6.78
N GLY A 46 42.22 12.85 -7.08
CA GLY A 46 41.19 12.08 -7.74
C GLY A 46 40.70 10.92 -6.90
N GLY A 47 39.45 10.54 -7.10
CA GLY A 47 38.89 9.34 -6.50
C GLY A 47 37.70 8.82 -7.29
N THR A 48 37.57 7.51 -7.32
CA THR A 48 36.43 6.79 -7.90
C THR A 48 35.97 5.72 -6.92
N LEU A 49 34.66 5.66 -6.69
CA LEU A 49 34.04 4.55 -5.96
C LEU A 49 33.24 3.70 -6.94
N TYR A 50 33.56 2.42 -6.94
CA TYR A 50 32.89 1.39 -7.72
C TYR A 50 32.03 0.52 -6.83
N ARG A 51 30.86 0.11 -7.33
CA ARG A 51 30.01 -0.89 -6.68
C ARG A 51 29.96 -2.16 -7.51
N MET A 52 29.94 -3.30 -6.85
CA MET A 52 29.68 -4.59 -7.49
C MET A 52 28.27 -4.57 -8.10
N THR A 53 28.13 -5.05 -9.34
CA THR A 53 26.81 -5.29 -9.93
C THR A 53 26.11 -6.44 -9.21
N ASP A 54 24.77 -6.43 -9.19
CA ASP A 54 24.00 -7.41 -8.41
C ASP A 54 24.16 -8.86 -8.93
N ASP A 55 24.65 -9.03 -10.16
CA ASP A 55 25.02 -10.34 -10.75
C ASP A 55 26.50 -10.74 -10.50
N ASN A 56 27.26 -9.92 -9.78
CA ASN A 56 28.68 -10.09 -9.48
C ASN A 56 29.59 -10.26 -10.72
N ARG A 57 29.23 -9.66 -11.85
CA ARG A 57 30.00 -9.76 -13.11
C ARG A 57 30.86 -8.55 -13.43
N ALA A 58 30.55 -7.39 -12.86
CA ALA A 58 31.24 -6.16 -13.17
C ALA A 58 31.25 -5.18 -12.00
N LEU A 59 32.14 -4.19 -12.08
CA LEU A 59 32.18 -3.02 -11.22
C LEU A 59 31.53 -1.84 -11.96
N ARG A 60 30.48 -1.29 -11.38
CA ARG A 60 29.80 -0.08 -11.87
C ARG A 60 30.38 1.16 -11.20
N PHE A 61 30.59 2.21 -11.98
CA PHE A 61 30.96 3.51 -11.45
C PHE A 61 29.78 4.12 -10.68
N GLU A 62 29.96 4.39 -9.38
CA GLU A 62 28.94 5.09 -8.58
C GLU A 62 29.28 6.56 -8.40
N ILE A 63 30.55 6.88 -8.09
CA ILE A 63 30.99 8.26 -7.85
C ILE A 63 32.38 8.47 -8.43
N LEU A 64 32.58 9.63 -9.06
CA LEU A 64 33.87 10.07 -9.55
C LEU A 64 34.11 11.54 -9.18
N ARG A 65 35.28 11.81 -8.59
CA ARG A 65 35.69 13.15 -8.13
C ARG A 65 37.13 13.44 -8.47
N THR A 66 37.38 14.50 -9.24
CA THR A 66 38.74 14.98 -9.52
C THR A 66 38.78 16.50 -9.28
N ASP A 67 39.55 16.93 -8.29
CA ASP A 67 39.48 18.31 -7.79
C ASP A 67 40.17 19.28 -8.74
N SER A 68 41.34 18.92 -9.26
CA SER A 68 42.08 19.71 -10.26
C SER A 68 41.32 19.95 -11.56
N LEU A 69 40.40 19.05 -11.93
CA LEU A 69 39.56 19.15 -13.12
C LEU A 69 38.16 19.69 -12.83
N HIS A 70 37.83 19.95 -11.56
CA HIS A 70 36.49 20.29 -11.10
C HIS A 70 35.41 19.28 -11.56
N ILE A 71 35.78 18.00 -11.64
CA ILE A 71 34.86 16.93 -12.04
C ILE A 71 34.16 16.38 -10.81
N ALA A 72 32.83 16.41 -10.85
CA ALA A 72 31.95 15.84 -9.86
C ALA A 72 30.79 15.13 -10.55
N MET A 73 30.82 13.79 -10.52
CA MET A 73 29.79 12.94 -11.12
C MET A 73 29.34 11.86 -10.13
N GLY A 74 28.09 11.45 -10.24
CA GLY A 74 27.46 10.50 -9.33
C GLY A 74 27.18 11.08 -7.94
N GLY A 75 26.71 10.23 -7.03
CA GLY A 75 26.33 10.64 -5.67
C GLY A 75 25.17 11.64 -5.69
N THR A 76 25.28 12.72 -4.90
CA THR A 76 24.20 13.73 -4.79
C THR A 76 24.22 14.83 -5.86
N THR A 77 25.14 14.76 -6.83
CA THR A 77 25.31 15.83 -7.84
C THR A 77 24.23 15.90 -8.91
N GLY A 78 23.50 14.81 -9.12
CA GLY A 78 22.55 14.66 -10.24
C GLY A 78 23.21 14.44 -11.61
N ASN A 79 24.55 14.48 -11.72
CA ASN A 79 25.28 14.21 -12.95
C ASN A 79 25.56 12.71 -13.10
N ALA A 80 24.88 12.04 -14.02
CA ALA A 80 25.06 10.61 -14.27
C ALA A 80 26.45 10.28 -14.84
N ILE A 81 27.00 9.14 -14.43
CA ILE A 81 28.26 8.61 -14.98
C ILE A 81 27.94 7.69 -16.16
N ASN A 82 28.28 8.13 -17.37
CA ASN A 82 28.07 7.36 -18.60
C ASN A 82 29.34 6.60 -19.04
N PHE A 83 30.03 5.96 -18.10
CA PHE A 83 31.15 5.06 -18.40
C PHE A 83 30.69 3.60 -18.39
N PRO A 84 31.24 2.73 -19.27
CA PRO A 84 30.93 1.31 -19.26
C PRO A 84 31.39 0.67 -17.94
N ASN A 85 30.63 -0.31 -17.45
CA ASN A 85 31.03 -1.10 -16.28
C ASN A 85 32.37 -1.82 -16.56
N LEU A 86 33.18 -2.00 -15.52
CA LEU A 86 34.44 -2.72 -15.61
C LEU A 86 34.16 -4.22 -15.41
N PRO A 87 34.27 -5.07 -16.43
CA PRO A 87 33.96 -6.49 -16.30
C PRO A 87 35.01 -7.19 -15.42
N LEU A 88 34.56 -8.11 -14.56
CA LEU A 88 35.46 -8.94 -13.75
C LEU A 88 36.04 -10.12 -14.54
N THR A 89 35.48 -10.42 -15.71
CA THR A 89 36.01 -11.43 -16.63
C THR A 89 36.37 -10.80 -17.97
N ASN A 90 37.45 -11.28 -18.59
CA ASN A 90 37.83 -10.89 -19.95
C ASN A 90 36.93 -11.56 -21.01
N GLU A 91 37.15 -11.25 -22.30
CA GLU A 91 36.38 -11.83 -23.42
C GLU A 91 36.49 -13.37 -23.54
N LYS A 92 37.48 -13.98 -22.89
CA LYS A 92 37.69 -15.44 -22.84
C LYS A 92 37.04 -16.09 -21.62
N GLY A 93 36.41 -15.32 -20.73
CA GLY A 93 35.79 -15.79 -19.49
C GLY A 93 36.78 -16.00 -18.34
N GLU A 94 38.02 -15.56 -18.46
CA GLU A 94 39.04 -15.63 -17.40
C GLU A 94 39.01 -14.35 -16.54
N ALA A 95 39.62 -14.39 -15.35
CA ALA A 95 39.74 -13.23 -14.47
C ALA A 95 40.34 -12.01 -15.19
N ASN A 96 39.71 -10.84 -15.05
CA ASN A 96 40.20 -9.60 -15.63
C ASN A 96 41.31 -8.98 -14.77
N ASP A 97 42.53 -9.47 -14.95
CA ASP A 97 43.71 -8.96 -14.26
C ASP A 97 44.30 -7.70 -14.90
N SER A 98 43.74 -7.25 -16.04
CA SER A 98 44.24 -6.09 -16.77
C SER A 98 43.81 -4.76 -16.16
N MET A 99 42.64 -4.70 -15.51
CA MET A 99 42.10 -3.46 -14.94
C MET A 99 42.37 -3.42 -13.44
N VAL A 100 43.00 -2.34 -12.94
CA VAL A 100 43.42 -2.22 -11.53
C VAL A 100 42.26 -2.43 -10.55
N ALA A 101 41.09 -1.80 -10.81
CA ALA A 101 39.91 -1.96 -9.97
C ALA A 101 39.34 -3.38 -10.00
N ALA A 102 39.29 -4.02 -11.18
CA ALA A 102 38.82 -5.40 -11.30
C ALA A 102 39.79 -6.37 -10.60
N TYR A 103 41.10 -6.19 -10.79
CA TYR A 103 42.12 -6.98 -10.11
C TYR A 103 41.99 -6.90 -8.59
N ALA A 104 41.85 -5.70 -8.04
CA ALA A 104 41.69 -5.51 -6.60
C ALA A 104 40.45 -6.24 -6.04
N ALA A 105 39.33 -6.20 -6.78
CA ALA A 105 38.12 -6.91 -6.42
C ALA A 105 38.23 -8.45 -6.52
N ILE A 106 38.84 -8.96 -7.59
CA ILE A 106 38.96 -10.41 -7.85
C ILE A 106 39.90 -11.08 -6.85
N HIS A 107 41.03 -10.43 -6.57
CA HIS A 107 42.10 -11.02 -5.76
C HIS A 107 42.03 -10.65 -4.28
N ASP A 108 41.06 -9.84 -3.86
CA ASP A 108 40.93 -9.31 -2.49
C ASP A 108 42.26 -8.70 -2.01
N LYS A 109 42.84 -7.84 -2.84
CA LYS A 109 44.15 -7.22 -2.61
C LYS A 109 44.15 -5.75 -2.93
N THR A 110 44.69 -4.96 -2.01
CA THR A 110 45.02 -3.56 -2.25
C THR A 110 46.16 -3.46 -3.27
N VAL A 111 45.98 -2.58 -4.26
CA VAL A 111 46.99 -2.29 -5.28
C VAL A 111 47.46 -0.85 -5.12
N ASN A 112 48.74 -0.68 -4.82
CA ASN A 112 49.40 0.63 -4.67
C ASN A 112 50.45 0.79 -5.78
N ILE A 113 50.20 1.73 -6.70
CA ILE A 113 51.01 1.95 -7.90
C ILE A 113 51.64 3.34 -7.78
N SER A 114 52.97 3.36 -7.89
CA SER A 114 53.73 4.61 -7.81
C SER A 114 53.60 5.47 -9.07
N ASP A 115 53.66 4.84 -10.25
CA ASP A 115 53.49 5.53 -11.53
C ASP A 115 52.87 4.59 -12.60
N ALA A 116 51.62 4.87 -12.98
CA ALA A 116 50.84 4.12 -13.97
C ALA A 116 51.42 4.15 -15.40
N TYR A 117 52.34 5.07 -15.70
CA TYR A 117 53.01 5.10 -17.00
C TYR A 117 54.17 4.10 -17.08
N THR A 118 54.72 3.69 -15.92
CA THR A 118 55.83 2.74 -15.84
C THR A 118 55.43 1.36 -15.33
N GLU A 119 54.26 1.26 -14.67
CA GLU A 119 53.79 0.00 -14.09
C GLU A 119 53.51 -1.05 -15.17
N ALA A 120 53.98 -2.27 -14.93
CA ALA A 120 53.81 -3.39 -15.84
C ALA A 120 52.72 -4.35 -15.30
N GLY A 121 51.87 -4.86 -16.19
CA GLY A 121 50.86 -5.87 -15.84
C GLY A 121 49.41 -5.36 -15.81
N PHE A 122 49.19 -4.04 -15.85
CA PHE A 122 47.86 -3.44 -15.98
C PHE A 122 47.71 -2.66 -17.30
N ASP A 123 46.50 -2.63 -17.85
CA ASP A 123 46.14 -1.83 -19.01
C ASP A 123 45.67 -0.43 -18.58
N PHE A 124 46.53 0.56 -18.80
CA PHE A 124 46.22 1.97 -18.58
C PHE A 124 45.76 2.69 -19.85
N SER A 125 45.46 1.99 -20.95
CA SER A 125 45.04 2.62 -22.22
C SER A 125 43.78 3.49 -22.08
N GLY A 126 42.83 3.09 -21.24
CA GLY A 126 41.64 3.87 -20.90
C GLY A 126 42.00 5.16 -20.15
N THR A 127 42.81 5.04 -19.10
CA THR A 127 43.32 6.15 -18.30
C THR A 127 44.11 7.14 -19.16
N ARG A 128 45.02 6.66 -20.01
CA ARG A 128 45.84 7.51 -20.89
C ARG A 128 44.98 8.30 -21.89
N ARG A 129 43.92 7.69 -22.44
CA ARG A 129 42.96 8.40 -23.31
C ARG A 129 42.17 9.47 -22.55
N PHE A 130 41.83 9.22 -21.30
CA PHE A 130 41.17 10.23 -20.45
C PHE A 130 42.12 11.39 -20.14
N ASP A 131 43.35 11.08 -19.76
CA ASP A 131 44.44 12.03 -19.49
C ASP A 131 44.73 12.92 -20.70
N GLU A 132 44.87 12.33 -21.91
CA GLU A 132 45.08 13.06 -23.16
C GLU A 132 43.94 14.03 -23.49
N ARG A 133 42.69 13.65 -23.18
CA ARG A 133 41.50 14.49 -23.46
C ARG A 133 41.30 15.62 -22.45
N THR A 134 41.71 15.42 -21.21
CA THR A 134 41.45 16.34 -20.10
C THR A 134 42.67 17.20 -19.74
N GLY A 135 43.86 16.81 -20.21
CA GLY A 135 45.13 17.40 -19.78
C GLY A 135 45.57 16.95 -18.39
N TYR A 136 44.86 15.99 -17.79
CA TYR A 136 45.22 15.37 -16.52
C TYR A 136 46.33 14.34 -16.73
N ARG A 137 47.12 14.05 -15.68
CA ARG A 137 48.10 12.96 -15.70
C ARG A 137 47.89 12.09 -14.48
N SER A 138 47.28 10.94 -14.67
CA SER A 138 47.06 9.95 -13.63
C SER A 138 48.36 9.17 -13.40
N GLN A 139 49.08 9.52 -12.34
CA GLN A 139 50.40 8.99 -12.01
C GLN A 139 50.30 7.93 -10.90
N SER A 140 49.96 8.32 -9.67
CA SER A 140 49.88 7.37 -8.55
C SER A 140 48.46 6.84 -8.38
N PHE A 141 48.32 5.56 -8.02
CA PHE A 141 47.03 4.92 -7.76
C PHE A 141 47.06 4.14 -6.45
N LEU A 142 45.99 4.24 -5.68
CA LEU A 142 45.73 3.39 -4.53
C LEU A 142 44.32 2.82 -4.67
N THR A 143 44.24 1.53 -4.91
CA THR A 143 42.97 0.83 -5.18
C THR A 143 42.73 -0.21 -4.10
N VAL A 144 41.67 -0.02 -3.32
CA VAL A 144 41.36 -0.78 -2.11
C VAL A 144 40.02 -1.49 -2.30
N PRO A 145 39.95 -2.82 -2.14
CA PRO A 145 38.68 -3.53 -2.15
C PRO A 145 37.85 -3.19 -0.90
N MET A 146 36.54 -3.04 -1.08
CA MET A 146 35.58 -2.81 0.00
C MET A 146 34.92 -4.13 0.37
N LYS A 147 35.24 -4.66 1.55
CA LYS A 147 34.83 -5.99 2.01
C LYS A 147 33.80 -5.89 3.15
N ASN A 148 32.68 -6.61 3.04
CA ASN A 148 31.66 -6.67 4.10
C ASN A 148 32.08 -7.63 5.24
N HIS A 149 31.23 -7.77 6.27
CA HIS A 149 31.51 -8.64 7.41
C HIS A 149 31.49 -10.15 7.10
N GLU A 150 30.91 -10.55 5.96
CA GLU A 150 30.87 -11.94 5.48
C GLU A 150 32.09 -12.28 4.61
N GLY A 151 32.89 -11.27 4.30
CA GLY A 151 34.08 -11.40 3.48
C GLY A 151 33.85 -11.26 1.98
N GLU A 152 32.70 -10.74 1.57
CA GLU A 152 32.38 -10.47 0.17
C GLU A 152 32.80 -9.06 -0.24
N ILE A 153 33.29 -8.92 -1.48
CA ILE A 153 33.64 -7.61 -2.04
C ILE A 153 32.40 -6.93 -2.60
N ILE A 154 31.98 -5.84 -1.96
CA ILE A 154 30.78 -5.08 -2.36
C ILE A 154 31.12 -3.90 -3.29
N GLY A 155 32.40 -3.57 -3.41
CA GLY A 155 32.86 -2.43 -4.20
C GLY A 155 34.37 -2.25 -4.14
N VAL A 156 34.84 -1.20 -4.79
CA VAL A 156 36.26 -0.82 -4.81
C VAL A 156 36.38 0.68 -4.66
N LEU A 157 37.28 1.11 -3.78
CA LEU A 157 37.66 2.50 -3.61
C LEU A 157 39.00 2.73 -4.32
N GLN A 158 39.01 3.57 -5.34
CA GLN A 158 40.22 3.94 -6.06
C GLN A 158 40.53 5.41 -5.82
N LEU A 159 41.77 5.70 -5.45
CA LEU A 159 42.31 7.04 -5.23
C LEU A 159 43.45 7.28 -6.22
N ILE A 160 43.53 8.50 -6.74
CA ILE A 160 44.43 8.86 -7.83
C ILE A 160 45.19 10.12 -7.44
N ASN A 161 46.50 10.11 -7.67
CA ASN A 161 47.43 11.21 -7.44
C ASN A 161 47.41 11.73 -5.99
N ALA A 162 48.15 11.06 -5.11
CA ALA A 162 48.44 11.63 -3.79
C ALA A 162 49.25 12.91 -3.98
N GLN A 163 48.86 13.98 -3.31
CA GLN A 163 49.49 15.28 -3.42
C GLN A 163 50.31 15.59 -2.17
N ASP A 164 51.42 16.30 -2.35
CA ASP A 164 52.12 16.92 -1.24
C ASP A 164 51.39 18.17 -0.75
N GLU A 165 51.26 18.34 0.57
CA GLU A 165 50.50 19.44 1.17
C GLU A 165 51.10 20.82 0.81
N ASP A 166 52.44 20.91 0.68
CA ASP A 166 53.12 22.20 0.51
C ASP A 166 53.12 22.71 -0.93
N ASN A 167 53.28 21.81 -1.91
CA ASN A 167 53.48 22.19 -3.31
C ASN A 167 52.50 21.54 -4.30
N ARG A 168 51.58 20.70 -3.83
CA ARG A 168 50.62 19.93 -4.64
C ARG A 168 51.24 19.06 -5.73
N SER A 169 52.53 18.75 -5.62
CA SER A 169 53.18 17.80 -6.52
C SER A 169 52.67 16.39 -6.24
N VAL A 170 52.55 15.60 -7.31
CA VAL A 170 52.07 14.22 -7.20
C VAL A 170 53.19 13.34 -6.64
N LYS A 171 52.85 12.50 -5.67
CA LYS A 171 53.74 11.52 -5.04
C LYS A 171 53.06 10.14 -4.95
N PRO A 172 53.84 9.06 -4.78
CA PRO A 172 53.28 7.74 -4.46
C PRO A 172 52.50 7.77 -3.13
N PHE A 173 51.45 6.95 -3.02
CA PHE A 173 50.75 6.74 -1.75
C PHE A 173 51.66 6.00 -0.78
N SER A 174 51.77 6.49 0.47
CA SER A 174 52.60 5.85 1.47
C SER A 174 51.94 4.59 2.07
N SER A 175 52.70 3.82 2.84
CA SER A 175 52.14 2.69 3.62
C SER A 175 51.12 3.14 4.66
N GLU A 176 51.28 4.35 5.20
CA GLU A 176 50.31 4.95 6.11
C GLU A 176 49.03 5.34 5.37
N ASP A 177 49.13 5.96 4.18
CA ASP A 177 47.97 6.29 3.35
C ASP A 177 47.19 5.03 2.97
N GLN A 178 47.90 3.96 2.59
CA GLN A 178 47.31 2.65 2.31
C GLN A 178 46.55 2.09 3.52
N SER A 179 47.17 2.08 4.70
CA SER A 179 46.55 1.55 5.93
C SER A 179 45.30 2.34 6.33
N LEU A 180 45.32 3.67 6.17
CA LEU A 180 44.19 4.54 6.44
C LEU A 180 43.05 4.33 5.44
N ALA A 181 43.37 4.19 4.15
CA ALA A 181 42.38 3.92 3.11
C ALA A 181 41.73 2.55 3.28
N GLU A 182 42.50 1.51 3.63
CA GLU A 182 42.00 0.17 3.96
C GLU A 182 41.05 0.21 5.16
N SER A 183 41.42 0.93 6.23
CA SER A 183 40.57 1.09 7.40
C SER A 183 39.25 1.81 7.07
N LEU A 184 39.31 2.91 6.32
CA LEU A 184 38.12 3.64 5.88
C LEU A 184 37.25 2.79 4.95
N ALA A 185 37.84 2.08 3.99
CA ALA A 185 37.13 1.20 3.07
C ALA A 185 36.36 0.10 3.81
N SER A 186 36.95 -0.47 4.87
CA SER A 186 36.27 -1.45 5.72
C SER A 186 35.08 -0.85 6.49
N GLN A 187 35.25 0.32 7.13
CA GLN A 187 34.15 1.00 7.83
C GLN A 187 33.02 1.41 6.87
N ALA A 188 33.40 1.94 5.71
CA ALA A 188 32.51 2.31 4.63
C ALA A 188 31.72 1.11 4.11
N ALA A 189 32.39 -0.04 3.93
CA ALA A 189 31.75 -1.26 3.47
C ALA A 189 30.67 -1.73 4.46
N ILE A 190 30.98 -1.75 5.76
CA ILE A 190 30.02 -2.13 6.81
C ILE A 190 28.81 -1.17 6.82
N ALA A 191 29.05 0.14 6.77
CA ALA A 191 27.97 1.14 6.75
C ALA A 191 27.07 0.97 5.53
N LEU A 192 27.66 0.76 4.35
CA LEU A 192 26.93 0.54 3.10
C LEU A 192 26.12 -0.76 3.14
N THR A 193 26.73 -1.88 3.55
CA THR A 193 26.04 -3.17 3.66
C THR A 193 24.87 -3.09 4.64
N ASN A 194 25.05 -2.47 5.81
CA ASN A 194 23.96 -2.31 6.77
C ASN A 194 22.81 -1.47 6.19
N ARG A 195 23.12 -0.41 5.44
CA ARG A 195 22.07 0.40 4.81
C ARG A 195 21.33 -0.36 3.70
N LEU A 196 22.05 -1.09 2.86
CA LEU A 196 21.47 -1.95 1.82
C LEU A 196 20.58 -3.04 2.44
N LEU A 197 21.02 -3.68 3.52
CA LEU A 197 20.24 -4.69 4.25
C LEU A 197 18.94 -4.11 4.80
N ILE A 198 18.97 -2.89 5.36
CA ILE A 198 17.76 -2.21 5.85
C ILE A 198 16.79 -1.95 4.69
N THR A 199 17.29 -1.42 3.56
CA THR A 199 16.45 -1.17 2.38
C THR A 199 15.84 -2.46 1.82
N GLN A 200 16.62 -3.54 1.72
CA GLN A 200 16.11 -4.84 1.28
C GLN A 200 15.05 -5.40 2.23
N LEU A 201 15.21 -5.20 3.54
CA LEU A 201 14.20 -5.60 4.53
C LEU A 201 12.91 -4.79 4.39
N GLU A 202 13.01 -3.48 4.17
CA GLU A 202 11.87 -2.58 3.90
C GLU A 202 11.12 -3.01 2.62
N GLU A 203 11.84 -3.27 1.53
CA GLU A 203 11.28 -3.74 0.25
C GLU A 203 10.60 -5.11 0.37
N LEU A 204 11.24 -6.05 1.08
CA LEU A 204 10.67 -7.37 1.34
C LEU A 204 9.39 -7.26 2.17
N PHE A 205 9.39 -6.39 3.18
CA PHE A 205 8.23 -6.15 4.03
C PHE A 205 7.05 -5.57 3.24
N GLU A 206 7.29 -4.54 2.40
CA GLU A 206 6.25 -4.00 1.51
C GLU A 206 5.73 -5.02 0.49
N SER A 207 6.62 -5.86 -0.05
CA SER A 207 6.26 -6.93 -0.97
C SER A 207 5.36 -7.97 -0.30
N PHE A 208 5.64 -8.32 0.97
CA PHE A 208 4.81 -9.23 1.75
C PHE A 208 3.43 -8.65 2.05
N ILE A 209 3.35 -7.35 2.39
CA ILE A 209 2.07 -6.66 2.56
C ILE A 209 1.26 -6.70 1.25
N SER A 210 1.91 -6.40 0.13
CA SER A 210 1.28 -6.42 -1.20
C SER A 210 0.73 -7.80 -1.56
N LEU A 211 1.45 -8.88 -1.19
CA LEU A 211 0.99 -10.25 -1.37
C LEU A 211 -0.26 -10.57 -0.54
N ILE A 212 -0.32 -10.12 0.72
CA ILE A 212 -1.52 -10.30 1.57
C ILE A 212 -2.71 -9.54 0.97
N ASN A 213 -2.50 -8.31 0.55
CA ASN A 213 -3.54 -7.48 -0.05
C ASN A 213 -4.10 -8.12 -1.32
N LEU A 214 -3.23 -8.67 -2.18
CA LEU A 214 -3.66 -9.41 -3.37
C LEU A 214 -4.55 -10.61 -3.01
N ALA A 215 -4.18 -11.38 -1.98
CA ALA A 215 -4.97 -12.54 -1.55
C ALA A 215 -6.33 -12.15 -0.95
N ILE A 216 -6.41 -11.01 -0.24
CA ILE A 216 -7.67 -10.45 0.25
C ILE A 216 -8.54 -10.00 -0.91
N ASP A 217 -7.93 -9.33 -1.90
CA ASP A 217 -8.62 -8.83 -3.09
C ASP A 217 -9.16 -9.95 -3.99
N GLU A 218 -8.45 -11.08 -4.13
CA GLU A 218 -8.95 -12.24 -4.87
C GLU A 218 -10.16 -12.90 -4.20
N LYS A 219 -10.26 -12.83 -2.86
CA LYS A 219 -11.35 -13.45 -2.10
C LYS A 219 -12.70 -12.76 -2.33
N SER A 220 -12.67 -11.49 -2.71
CA SER A 220 -13.85 -10.64 -2.88
C SER A 220 -13.58 -9.73 -4.09
N PRO A 221 -14.25 -9.95 -5.24
CA PRO A 221 -14.00 -9.19 -6.48
C PRO A 221 -14.20 -7.66 -6.39
N TYR A 222 -14.59 -7.16 -5.21
CA TYR A 222 -14.98 -5.80 -4.87
C TYR A 222 -13.82 -4.87 -4.47
N THR A 223 -12.59 -5.37 -4.39
CA THR A 223 -11.45 -4.57 -3.89
C THR A 223 -10.29 -4.45 -4.88
N GLY A 224 -10.48 -4.79 -6.16
CA GLY A 224 -9.45 -4.70 -7.21
C GLY A 224 -8.78 -3.31 -7.30
N GLY A 225 -7.71 -3.12 -6.54
CA GLY A 225 -6.98 -1.86 -6.41
C GLY A 225 -7.44 -0.94 -5.27
N HIS A 226 -8.48 -1.27 -4.48
CA HIS A 226 -8.88 -0.51 -3.29
C HIS A 226 -7.73 -0.40 -2.28
N CYS A 227 -7.08 -1.53 -1.98
CA CYS A 227 -5.92 -1.61 -1.09
C CYS A 227 -4.69 -0.83 -1.60
N GLN A 228 -4.70 -0.37 -2.86
CA GLN A 228 -3.68 0.50 -3.44
C GLN A 228 -4.13 1.98 -3.47
N ARG A 229 -5.40 2.22 -3.81
CA ARG A 229 -5.98 3.56 -3.97
C ARG A 229 -6.21 4.28 -2.65
N VAL A 230 -6.66 3.59 -1.60
CA VAL A 230 -6.82 4.18 -0.26
C VAL A 230 -5.50 4.71 0.31
N PRO A 231 -4.38 3.94 0.32
CA PRO A 231 -3.10 4.50 0.75
C PRO A 231 -2.65 5.68 -0.12
N ALA A 232 -2.81 5.61 -1.45
CA ALA A 232 -2.44 6.71 -2.32
C ALA A 232 -3.22 8.00 -1.98
N LEU A 233 -4.54 7.90 -1.82
CA LEU A 233 -5.40 9.04 -1.44
C LEU A 233 -5.07 9.56 -0.04
N THR A 234 -4.80 8.66 0.90
CA THR A 234 -4.37 9.02 2.26
C THR A 234 -3.08 9.85 2.21
N MET A 235 -2.10 9.45 1.40
CA MET A 235 -0.83 10.19 1.25
C MET A 235 -1.01 11.53 0.53
N MET A 236 -1.94 11.63 -0.44
CA MET A 236 -2.30 12.92 -1.05
C MET A 236 -2.89 13.88 -0.01
N LEU A 237 -3.82 13.41 0.83
CA LEU A 237 -4.40 14.21 1.90
C LEU A 237 -3.37 14.58 2.98
N ALA A 238 -2.49 13.66 3.36
CA ALA A 238 -1.40 13.93 4.29
C ALA A 238 -0.45 15.01 3.77
N THR A 239 -0.12 14.98 2.47
CA THR A 239 0.69 16.00 1.82
C THR A 239 -0.02 17.36 1.80
N ALA A 240 -1.31 17.38 1.48
CA ALA A 240 -2.12 18.61 1.50
C ALA A 240 -2.23 19.20 2.91
N ALA A 241 -2.35 18.35 3.94
CA ALA A 241 -2.36 18.76 5.34
C ALA A 241 -1.02 19.34 5.80
N ASP A 242 0.09 18.70 5.42
CA ASP A 242 1.45 19.17 5.72
C ASP A 242 1.78 20.50 5.02
N GLN A 243 1.18 20.76 3.85
CA GLN A 243 1.32 22.01 3.10
C GLN A 243 0.33 23.11 3.54
N ALA A 244 -0.65 22.78 4.39
CA ALA A 244 -1.62 23.76 4.85
C ALA A 244 -0.93 24.86 5.67
N THR A 245 -1.17 26.12 5.30
CA THR A 245 -0.64 27.31 6.00
C THR A 245 -1.67 27.98 6.90
N GLU A 246 -2.94 27.56 6.80
CA GLU A 246 -4.06 28.18 7.51
C GLU A 246 -4.93 27.11 8.20
N GLY A 247 -5.65 27.52 9.24
CA GLY A 247 -6.55 26.64 9.99
C GLY A 247 -5.85 25.67 10.95
N PRO A 248 -6.58 24.70 11.52
CA PRO A 248 -6.08 23.83 12.59
C PRO A 248 -4.93 22.90 12.21
N LEU A 249 -4.66 22.70 10.90
CA LEU A 249 -3.54 21.92 10.40
C LEU A 249 -2.32 22.77 9.99
N SER A 250 -2.33 24.09 10.23
CA SER A 250 -1.23 24.98 9.86
C SER A 250 0.13 24.60 10.46
N GLU A 251 0.13 23.98 11.65
CA GLU A 251 1.32 23.50 12.35
C GLU A 251 1.60 22.00 12.12
N PHE A 252 0.71 21.28 11.44
CA PHE A 252 0.87 19.84 11.20
C PHE A 252 2.02 19.60 10.22
N ARG A 253 3.03 18.85 10.63
CA ARG A 253 4.15 18.49 9.76
C ARG A 253 4.46 17.00 9.83
N MET A 254 4.92 16.44 8.72
CA MET A 254 5.34 15.03 8.63
C MET A 254 6.74 14.90 8.07
N ASP A 255 7.61 14.19 8.81
CA ASP A 255 8.88 13.72 8.28
C ASP A 255 8.70 12.45 7.42
N GLU A 256 9.75 12.00 6.75
CA GLU A 256 9.71 10.79 5.91
C GLU A 256 9.31 9.52 6.69
N ARG A 257 9.63 9.44 7.99
CA ARG A 257 9.24 8.29 8.82
C ARG A 257 7.76 8.34 9.16
N ASP A 258 7.21 9.51 9.48
CA ASP A 258 5.78 9.67 9.70
C ASP A 258 4.98 9.30 8.43
N ARG A 259 5.48 9.70 7.25
CA ARG A 259 4.88 9.37 5.95
C ARG A 259 4.93 7.87 5.68
N TYR A 260 6.08 7.26 5.93
CA TYR A 260 6.26 5.83 5.78
C TYR A 260 5.34 5.03 6.73
N GLU A 261 5.23 5.43 7.99
CA GLU A 261 4.33 4.82 8.98
C GLU A 261 2.86 4.88 8.53
N LEU A 262 2.42 6.03 8.02
CA LEU A 262 1.07 6.20 7.48
C LEU A 262 0.84 5.37 6.21
N LYS A 263 1.83 5.28 5.31
CA LYS A 263 1.78 4.44 4.12
C LYS A 263 1.57 2.97 4.49
N ILE A 264 2.37 2.45 5.43
CA ILE A 264 2.26 1.05 5.90
C ILE A 264 0.89 0.80 6.55
N ALA A 265 0.38 1.75 7.35
CA ALA A 265 -0.97 1.66 7.91
C ALA A 265 -2.06 1.63 6.82
N GLY A 266 -1.95 2.51 5.82
CA GLY A 266 -2.85 2.53 4.67
C GLY A 266 -2.84 1.22 3.90
N LEU A 267 -1.68 0.59 3.72
CA LEU A 267 -1.59 -0.71 3.05
C LEU A 267 -2.20 -1.85 3.87
N LEU A 268 -2.23 -1.75 5.21
CA LEU A 268 -2.67 -2.83 6.10
C LEU A 268 -4.05 -2.61 6.74
N HIS A 269 -4.73 -1.49 6.45
CA HIS A 269 -5.98 -1.08 7.11
C HIS A 269 -7.06 -2.17 7.07
N ASP A 270 -7.10 -2.93 5.98
CA ASP A 270 -8.10 -3.94 5.73
C ASP A 270 -7.60 -5.38 5.85
N CYS A 271 -6.41 -5.60 6.42
CA CYS A 271 -5.85 -6.96 6.49
C CYS A 271 -6.75 -7.96 7.25
N GLY A 272 -7.60 -7.49 8.17
CA GLY A 272 -8.58 -8.29 8.88
C GLY A 272 -9.73 -8.83 8.01
N LYS A 273 -9.97 -8.29 6.81
CA LYS A 273 -10.97 -8.82 5.86
C LYS A 273 -10.70 -10.28 5.48
N VAL A 274 -9.46 -10.77 5.64
CA VAL A 274 -9.12 -12.19 5.49
C VAL A 274 -10.02 -13.12 6.32
N THR A 275 -10.50 -12.65 7.48
CA THR A 275 -11.37 -13.41 8.39
C THR A 275 -12.85 -13.34 8.04
N THR A 276 -13.25 -12.42 7.17
CA THR A 276 -14.68 -12.15 6.91
C THR A 276 -15.24 -13.17 5.90
N PRO A 277 -16.40 -13.81 6.16
CA PRO A 277 -16.99 -14.76 5.23
C PRO A 277 -17.52 -14.10 3.95
N VAL A 278 -17.16 -14.64 2.79
CA VAL A 278 -17.51 -14.10 1.46
C VAL A 278 -19.03 -13.96 1.26
N HIS A 279 -19.79 -14.96 1.69
CA HIS A 279 -21.25 -14.96 1.55
C HIS A 279 -21.96 -13.87 2.37
N VAL A 280 -21.27 -13.24 3.33
CA VAL A 280 -21.79 -12.08 4.08
C VAL A 280 -21.40 -10.77 3.42
N VAL A 281 -20.15 -10.66 2.94
CA VAL A 281 -19.64 -9.47 2.23
C VAL A 281 -20.37 -9.27 0.90
N ASP A 282 -20.59 -10.36 0.16
CA ASP A 282 -21.12 -10.36 -1.20
C ASP A 282 -22.63 -10.58 -1.24
N LYS A 283 -23.32 -10.36 -0.11
CA LYS A 283 -24.75 -10.63 0.05
C LYS A 283 -25.59 -9.68 -0.81
N ALA A 284 -25.96 -10.14 -2.00
CA ALA A 284 -26.65 -9.35 -3.02
C ALA A 284 -28.17 -9.20 -2.76
N THR A 285 -28.80 -10.16 -2.09
CA THR A 285 -30.22 -10.10 -1.69
C THR A 285 -30.41 -10.39 -0.21
N LYS A 286 -31.53 -9.98 0.37
CA LYS A 286 -31.83 -10.12 1.81
C LYS A 286 -31.80 -11.57 2.28
N LEU A 287 -32.26 -12.51 1.46
CA LEU A 287 -32.34 -13.94 1.79
C LEU A 287 -31.09 -14.73 1.40
N GLN A 288 -30.12 -14.09 0.74
CA GLN A 288 -28.89 -14.74 0.32
C GLN A 288 -28.05 -15.17 1.52
N THR A 289 -27.60 -16.42 1.45
CA THR A 289 -26.62 -17.02 2.34
C THR A 289 -25.52 -17.62 1.45
N LEU A 290 -25.27 -18.93 1.51
CA LEU A 290 -24.49 -19.62 0.49
C LEU A 290 -25.17 -19.57 -0.90
N PHE A 291 -26.49 -19.47 -0.92
CA PHE A 291 -27.31 -19.22 -2.11
C PHE A 291 -28.53 -18.36 -1.74
N ASP A 292 -29.23 -17.81 -2.75
CA ASP A 292 -30.47 -17.07 -2.52
C ASP A 292 -31.64 -18.01 -2.22
N ARG A 293 -32.19 -17.89 -1.01
CA ARG A 293 -33.30 -18.72 -0.53
C ARG A 293 -34.67 -18.30 -1.08
N ILE A 294 -34.77 -17.24 -1.89
CA ILE A 294 -36.03 -16.86 -2.53
C ILE A 294 -36.64 -17.99 -3.35
N HIS A 295 -35.81 -18.84 -3.96
CA HIS A 295 -36.27 -20.00 -4.73
C HIS A 295 -36.93 -21.08 -3.85
N LEU A 296 -36.57 -21.16 -2.56
CA LEU A 296 -37.25 -22.03 -1.62
C LEU A 296 -38.64 -21.51 -1.29
N ILE A 297 -38.79 -20.19 -1.11
CA ILE A 297 -40.08 -19.54 -0.91
C ILE A 297 -40.97 -19.70 -2.15
N ASP A 298 -40.41 -19.52 -3.35
CA ASP A 298 -41.08 -19.80 -4.63
C ASP A 298 -41.64 -21.22 -4.66
N THR A 299 -40.84 -22.20 -4.24
CA THR A 299 -41.26 -23.61 -4.17
C THR A 299 -42.42 -23.80 -3.19
N ARG A 300 -42.39 -23.14 -2.01
CA ARG A 300 -43.50 -23.19 -1.04
C ARG A 300 -44.78 -22.58 -1.61
N PHE A 301 -44.70 -21.51 -2.40
CA PHE A 301 -45.87 -20.97 -3.10
C PHE A 301 -46.46 -21.95 -4.12
N GLU A 302 -45.63 -22.66 -4.88
CA GLU A 302 -46.12 -23.71 -5.79
C GLU A 302 -46.80 -24.87 -5.05
N VAL A 303 -46.35 -25.20 -3.84
CA VAL A 303 -47.05 -26.16 -2.97
C VAL A 303 -48.42 -25.63 -2.55
N LEU A 304 -48.51 -24.38 -2.08
CA LEU A 304 -49.79 -23.78 -1.69
C LEU A 304 -50.81 -23.72 -2.84
N LYS A 305 -50.35 -23.39 -4.06
CA LYS A 305 -51.22 -23.40 -5.24
C LYS A 305 -51.75 -24.79 -5.56
N ARG A 306 -50.88 -25.82 -5.46
CA ARG A 306 -51.28 -27.22 -5.65
C ARG A 306 -52.24 -27.68 -4.56
N ASP A 307 -52.05 -27.26 -3.31
CA ASP A 307 -52.98 -27.55 -2.22
C ASP A 307 -54.34 -26.87 -2.43
N ALA A 308 -54.36 -25.62 -2.92
CA ALA A 308 -55.58 -24.91 -3.30
C ALA A 308 -56.32 -25.61 -4.45
N GLU A 309 -55.59 -26.07 -5.47
CA GLU A 309 -56.15 -26.86 -6.60
C GLU A 309 -56.74 -28.18 -6.10
N ILE A 310 -56.00 -28.94 -5.29
CA ILE A 310 -56.46 -30.21 -4.70
C ILE A 310 -57.71 -29.97 -3.84
N SER A 311 -57.74 -28.90 -3.05
CA SER A 311 -58.89 -28.51 -2.23
C SER A 311 -60.11 -28.19 -3.09
N ALA A 312 -59.94 -27.40 -4.16
CA ALA A 312 -60.99 -27.09 -5.12
C ALA A 312 -61.54 -28.36 -5.78
N LEU A 313 -60.67 -29.20 -6.37
CA LEU A 313 -61.06 -30.47 -7.01
C LEU A 313 -61.80 -31.41 -6.04
N ARG A 314 -61.34 -31.52 -4.78
CA ARG A 314 -62.04 -32.31 -3.75
C ARG A 314 -63.43 -31.75 -3.44
N ARG A 315 -63.58 -30.43 -3.34
CA ARG A 315 -64.89 -29.78 -3.16
C ARG A 315 -65.81 -30.02 -4.36
N GLN A 316 -65.30 -29.93 -5.59
CA GLN A 316 -66.07 -30.23 -6.81
C GLN A 316 -66.51 -31.69 -6.87
N LEU A 317 -65.62 -32.64 -6.53
CA LEU A 317 -65.93 -34.07 -6.49
C LEU A 317 -67.04 -34.38 -5.47
N ALA A 318 -67.04 -33.73 -4.31
CA ALA A 318 -68.08 -33.89 -3.29
C ALA A 318 -69.47 -33.43 -3.79
N LEU A 319 -69.54 -32.52 -4.75
CA LEU A 319 -70.78 -31.98 -5.31
C LEU A 319 -71.36 -32.79 -6.49
N ARG A 320 -70.59 -33.71 -7.08
CA ARG A 320 -71.01 -34.50 -8.27
C ARG A 320 -72.21 -35.43 -8.05
N GLY A 321 -72.71 -35.56 -6.83
CA GLY A 321 -73.94 -36.31 -6.53
C GLY A 321 -75.26 -35.55 -6.79
N GLY A 322 -75.24 -34.24 -7.08
CA GLY A 322 -76.47 -33.40 -7.08
C GLY A 322 -76.77 -32.58 -8.34
N GLY A 323 -75.88 -32.48 -9.34
CA GLY A 323 -76.13 -31.70 -10.56
C GLY A 323 -76.20 -30.18 -10.35
N HIS A 324 -75.21 -29.58 -9.68
CA HIS A 324 -75.23 -28.16 -9.28
C HIS A 324 -74.13 -27.34 -9.98
N SER A 325 -74.37 -26.91 -11.23
CA SER A 325 -73.41 -26.13 -12.05
C SER A 325 -72.94 -24.81 -11.40
N LYS A 326 -73.82 -24.10 -10.67
CA LYS A 326 -73.48 -22.81 -10.03
C LYS A 326 -72.54 -22.94 -8.83
N ALA A 327 -72.62 -24.05 -8.09
CA ALA A 327 -71.75 -24.30 -6.96
C ALA A 327 -70.33 -24.65 -7.42
N ASP A 328 -70.22 -25.31 -8.58
CA ASP A 328 -68.96 -25.63 -9.24
C ASP A 328 -68.23 -24.38 -9.73
N GLU A 329 -68.95 -23.45 -10.36
CA GLU A 329 -68.42 -22.14 -10.78
C GLU A 329 -67.90 -21.31 -9.60
N ALA A 330 -68.61 -21.30 -8.46
CA ALA A 330 -68.17 -20.58 -7.27
C ALA A 330 -66.84 -21.14 -6.70
N ILE A 331 -66.66 -22.46 -6.69
CA ILE A 331 -65.41 -23.09 -6.23
C ILE A 331 -64.23 -22.72 -7.13
N LEU A 332 -64.44 -22.67 -8.44
CA LEU A 332 -63.41 -22.27 -9.40
C LEU A 332 -63.05 -20.79 -9.25
N LEU A 333 -64.03 -19.92 -9.02
CA LEU A 333 -63.79 -18.49 -8.74
C LEU A 333 -62.96 -18.30 -7.47
N ASP A 334 -63.32 -18.98 -6.37
CA ASP A 334 -62.57 -18.95 -5.12
C ASP A 334 -61.12 -19.41 -5.31
N TYR A 335 -60.92 -20.51 -6.06
CA TYR A 335 -59.59 -21.04 -6.38
C TYR A 335 -58.76 -20.04 -7.20
N HIS A 336 -59.33 -19.47 -8.26
CA HIS A 336 -58.63 -18.50 -9.09
C HIS A 336 -58.24 -17.24 -8.30
N GLU A 337 -59.11 -16.78 -7.40
CA GLU A 337 -58.81 -15.66 -6.53
C GLU A 337 -57.70 -15.99 -5.51
N GLU A 338 -57.72 -17.18 -4.91
CA GLU A 338 -56.66 -17.64 -4.01
C GLU A 338 -55.31 -17.72 -4.73
N VAL A 339 -55.26 -18.30 -5.93
CA VAL A 339 -54.04 -18.36 -6.75
C VAL A 339 -53.54 -16.96 -7.11
N ARG A 340 -54.43 -16.04 -7.49
CA ARG A 340 -54.07 -14.64 -7.78
C ARG A 340 -53.41 -13.97 -6.58
N ILE A 341 -53.98 -14.13 -5.39
CA ILE A 341 -53.41 -13.59 -4.14
C ILE A 341 -52.03 -14.22 -3.85
N LEU A 342 -51.87 -15.53 -4.06
CA LEU A 342 -50.58 -16.21 -3.87
C LEU A 342 -49.52 -15.70 -4.84
N ASP A 343 -49.86 -15.43 -6.10
CA ASP A 343 -48.94 -14.86 -7.07
C ASP A 343 -48.55 -13.41 -6.73
N GLU A 344 -49.49 -12.60 -6.26
CA GLU A 344 -49.22 -11.23 -5.82
C GLU A 344 -48.28 -11.18 -4.61
N ASP A 345 -48.47 -12.08 -3.64
CA ASP A 345 -47.61 -12.18 -2.47
C ASP A 345 -46.22 -12.74 -2.81
N ARG A 346 -46.14 -13.68 -3.76
CA ARG A 346 -44.85 -14.17 -4.28
C ARG A 346 -44.04 -13.06 -4.94
N GLU A 347 -44.66 -12.30 -5.84
CA GLU A 347 -43.98 -11.18 -6.52
C GLU A 347 -43.58 -10.08 -5.55
N PHE A 348 -44.41 -9.81 -4.53
CA PHE A 348 -44.06 -8.90 -3.45
C PHE A 348 -42.81 -9.35 -2.68
N LEU A 349 -42.74 -10.62 -2.26
CA LEU A 349 -41.57 -11.14 -1.54
C LEU A 349 -40.30 -11.15 -2.40
N ARG A 350 -40.41 -11.43 -3.71
CA ARG A 350 -39.28 -11.31 -4.66
C ARG A 350 -38.73 -9.89 -4.71
N LYS A 351 -39.61 -8.89 -4.81
CA LYS A 351 -39.20 -7.47 -4.79
C LYS A 351 -38.59 -7.07 -3.44
N ALA A 352 -39.22 -7.50 -2.33
CA ALA A 352 -38.70 -7.24 -1.00
C ALA A 352 -37.29 -7.81 -0.79
N ASN A 353 -36.99 -8.96 -1.40
CA ASN A 353 -35.70 -9.64 -1.29
C ASN A 353 -34.52 -8.84 -1.90
N ILE A 354 -34.75 -8.00 -2.91
CA ILE A 354 -33.67 -7.28 -3.61
C ILE A 354 -32.94 -6.29 -2.67
N GLY A 355 -33.65 -5.66 -1.74
CA GLY A 355 -33.04 -4.75 -0.74
C GLY A 355 -32.48 -3.44 -1.28
N GLY A 356 -32.90 -3.02 -2.49
CA GLY A 356 -32.49 -1.76 -3.09
C GLY A 356 -33.12 -0.51 -2.44
N GLU A 357 -34.45 -0.49 -2.31
CA GLU A 357 -35.19 0.66 -1.77
C GLU A 357 -35.57 0.46 -0.29
N ALA A 358 -35.81 1.58 0.40
CA ALA A 358 -36.26 1.55 1.78
C ALA A 358 -37.70 1.04 1.87
N MET A 359 -37.94 0.00 2.66
CA MET A 359 -39.28 -0.56 2.87
C MET A 359 -40.11 0.33 3.80
N SER A 360 -41.40 0.49 3.47
CA SER A 360 -42.36 1.17 4.34
C SER A 360 -42.79 0.26 5.50
N GLU A 361 -43.32 0.83 6.60
CA GLU A 361 -43.90 0.01 7.68
C GLU A 361 -45.04 -0.90 7.20
N ALA A 362 -45.79 -0.46 6.19
CA ALA A 362 -46.83 -1.29 5.57
C ALA A 362 -46.24 -2.51 4.86
N ASP A 363 -45.11 -2.35 4.15
CA ASP A 363 -44.43 -3.47 3.49
C ASP A 363 -43.84 -4.44 4.51
N LEU A 364 -43.22 -3.92 5.58
CA LEU A 364 -42.69 -4.74 6.66
C LEU A 364 -43.80 -5.56 7.33
N GLN A 365 -44.94 -4.94 7.58
CA GLN A 365 -46.10 -5.64 8.14
C GLN A 365 -46.70 -6.64 7.15
N ARG A 366 -46.70 -6.34 5.84
CA ARG A 366 -47.15 -7.28 4.80
C ARG A 366 -46.29 -8.54 4.79
N VAL A 367 -44.96 -8.43 4.89
CA VAL A 367 -44.06 -9.61 5.02
C VAL A 367 -44.46 -10.46 6.23
N ARG A 368 -44.65 -9.84 7.40
CA ARG A 368 -45.04 -10.55 8.63
C ARG A 368 -46.39 -11.25 8.47
N ASN A 369 -47.36 -10.56 7.89
CA ASN A 369 -48.69 -11.11 7.64
C ASN A 369 -48.60 -12.32 6.70
N ILE A 370 -47.85 -12.24 5.60
CA ILE A 370 -47.66 -13.38 4.69
C ILE A 370 -47.04 -14.58 5.41
N GLY A 371 -46.07 -14.33 6.30
CA GLY A 371 -45.41 -15.36 7.09
C GLY A 371 -46.34 -16.08 8.07
N SER A 372 -47.18 -15.32 8.80
CA SER A 372 -48.03 -15.87 9.88
C SER A 372 -49.44 -16.27 9.46
N SER A 373 -50.01 -15.62 8.43
CA SER A 373 -51.39 -15.89 8.00
C SER A 373 -51.51 -17.15 7.16
N ARG A 374 -50.38 -17.66 6.65
CA ARG A 374 -50.33 -18.85 5.81
C ARG A 374 -49.56 -19.93 6.52
N LYS A 375 -50.05 -21.15 6.34
CA LYS A 375 -49.37 -22.35 6.79
C LYS A 375 -49.24 -23.30 5.62
N TRP A 376 -48.16 -24.05 5.62
CA TRP A 376 -47.91 -25.08 4.63
C TRP A 376 -47.46 -26.35 5.33
N ARG A 377 -47.57 -27.46 4.61
CA ARG A 377 -47.15 -28.76 5.12
C ARG A 377 -45.72 -29.04 4.67
N ASN A 378 -44.80 -29.16 5.62
CA ASN A 378 -43.40 -29.43 5.32
C ASN A 378 -43.16 -30.90 4.91
N VAL A 379 -41.90 -31.26 4.66
CA VAL A 379 -41.48 -32.62 4.26
C VAL A 379 -41.81 -33.70 5.30
N ASP A 380 -41.84 -33.34 6.59
CA ASP A 380 -42.23 -34.23 7.70
C ASP A 380 -43.74 -34.30 7.91
N ALA A 381 -44.49 -33.68 6.99
CA ALA A 381 -45.93 -33.64 7.02
C ALA A 381 -46.50 -32.83 8.20
N ILE A 382 -45.72 -31.91 8.76
CA ILE A 382 -46.08 -31.00 9.86
C ILE A 382 -46.55 -29.66 9.28
N GLU A 383 -47.68 -29.16 9.79
CA GLU A 383 -48.20 -27.84 9.46
C GLU A 383 -47.38 -26.77 10.18
N THR A 384 -46.73 -25.89 9.42
CA THR A 384 -45.83 -24.85 9.94
C THR A 384 -46.10 -23.50 9.29
N GLU A 385 -45.59 -22.43 9.90
CA GLU A 385 -45.64 -21.07 9.34
C GLU A 385 -44.97 -21.04 7.95
N PHE A 386 -45.49 -20.17 7.07
CA PHE A 386 -45.03 -20.11 5.69
C PHE A 386 -43.58 -19.60 5.57
N LEU A 387 -43.24 -18.58 6.37
CA LEU A 387 -41.89 -18.05 6.50
C LEU A 387 -41.32 -18.46 7.86
N THR A 388 -40.05 -18.85 7.86
CA THR A 388 -39.30 -19.05 9.11
C THR A 388 -39.01 -17.71 9.79
N ALA A 389 -38.77 -17.72 11.10
CA ALA A 389 -38.39 -16.52 11.84
C ALA A 389 -37.16 -15.81 11.24
N ASP A 390 -36.18 -16.59 10.76
CA ASP A 390 -34.98 -16.07 10.10
C ASP A 390 -35.29 -15.41 8.74
N GLU A 391 -36.15 -16.01 7.91
CA GLU A 391 -36.59 -15.41 6.64
C GLU A 391 -37.37 -14.11 6.87
N VAL A 392 -38.21 -14.04 7.91
CA VAL A 392 -38.92 -12.80 8.29
C VAL A 392 -37.92 -11.72 8.71
N VAL A 393 -36.94 -12.03 9.55
CA VAL A 393 -35.90 -11.07 9.95
C VAL A 393 -35.16 -10.50 8.74
N ASN A 394 -34.78 -11.36 7.79
CA ASN A 394 -34.10 -10.93 6.56
C ASN A 394 -35.01 -10.08 5.66
N LEU A 395 -36.23 -10.54 5.35
CA LEU A 395 -37.14 -9.82 4.46
C LEU A 395 -37.67 -8.51 5.05
N THR A 396 -37.58 -8.33 6.37
CA THR A 396 -37.97 -7.09 7.08
C THR A 396 -36.81 -6.12 7.32
N ILE A 397 -35.64 -6.34 6.73
CA ILE A 397 -34.57 -5.33 6.71
C ILE A 397 -35.08 -4.09 5.99
N ARG A 398 -35.11 -2.95 6.70
CA ARG A 398 -35.69 -1.71 6.17
C ARG A 398 -34.91 -1.15 4.98
N ALA A 399 -33.58 -1.17 5.02
CA ALA A 399 -32.72 -0.69 3.94
C ALA A 399 -31.44 -1.55 3.84
N GLY A 400 -31.06 -1.91 2.61
CA GLY A 400 -29.95 -2.83 2.34
C GLY A 400 -30.33 -4.31 2.50
N THR A 401 -29.30 -5.16 2.57
CA THR A 401 -29.43 -6.63 2.55
C THR A 401 -28.97 -7.31 3.84
N LEU A 402 -28.29 -6.59 4.72
CA LEU A 402 -27.64 -7.14 5.90
C LEU A 402 -28.48 -7.00 7.16
N THR A 403 -28.61 -8.09 7.90
CA THR A 403 -29.11 -8.10 9.27
C THR A 403 -28.11 -7.44 10.23
N LEU A 404 -28.53 -7.13 11.46
CA LEU A 404 -27.63 -6.62 12.50
C LEU A 404 -26.47 -7.61 12.77
N LYS A 405 -26.79 -8.91 12.90
CA LYS A 405 -25.78 -9.95 13.13
C LYS A 405 -24.75 -10.04 12.00
N GLU A 406 -25.20 -9.94 10.75
CA GLU A 406 -24.30 -9.93 9.59
C GLU A 406 -23.45 -8.67 9.53
N ARG A 407 -24.03 -7.52 9.89
CA ARG A 407 -23.28 -6.26 10.00
C ARG A 407 -22.20 -6.35 11.08
N ASP A 408 -22.48 -6.98 12.21
CA ASP A 408 -21.48 -7.21 13.25
C ASP A 408 -20.33 -8.10 12.76
N ILE A 409 -20.63 -9.13 11.94
CA ILE A 409 -19.62 -9.98 11.31
C ILE A 409 -18.74 -9.17 10.35
N ILE A 410 -19.35 -8.29 9.54
CA ILE A 410 -18.58 -7.39 8.66
C ILE A 410 -17.71 -6.46 9.50
N ASN A 411 -18.28 -5.74 10.46
CA ASN A 411 -17.54 -4.78 11.29
C ASN A 411 -16.39 -5.43 12.09
N HIS A 412 -16.48 -6.74 12.36
CA HIS A 412 -15.42 -7.49 13.03
C HIS A 412 -14.08 -7.49 12.28
N HIS A 413 -14.05 -7.20 10.96
CA HIS A 413 -12.79 -7.13 10.22
C HIS A 413 -11.80 -6.13 10.84
N ILE A 414 -12.27 -5.02 11.41
CA ILE A 414 -11.38 -4.05 12.07
C ILE A 414 -10.83 -4.57 13.39
N VAL A 415 -11.64 -5.31 14.14
CA VAL A 415 -11.17 -6.00 15.35
C VAL A 415 -10.08 -7.02 14.97
N ALA A 416 -10.27 -7.75 13.87
CA ALA A 416 -9.28 -8.66 13.32
C ALA A 416 -8.01 -7.93 12.85
N THR A 417 -8.14 -6.81 12.11
CA THR A 417 -7.03 -5.94 11.71
C THR A 417 -6.20 -5.54 12.92
N ILE A 418 -6.82 -4.93 13.94
CA ILE A 418 -6.13 -4.48 15.15
C ILE A 418 -5.40 -5.66 15.82
N LYS A 419 -6.10 -6.78 16.03
CA LYS A 419 -5.51 -7.96 16.68
C LYS A 419 -4.33 -8.55 15.91
N MET A 420 -4.38 -8.54 14.57
CA MET A 420 -3.30 -9.02 13.72
C MET A 420 -2.11 -8.08 13.78
N LEU A 421 -2.34 -6.77 13.66
CA LEU A 421 -1.28 -5.76 13.66
C LEU A 421 -0.62 -5.62 15.04
N GLU A 422 -1.36 -5.75 16.15
CA GLU A 422 -0.81 -5.71 17.51
C GLU A 422 0.08 -6.92 17.84
N GLN A 423 0.05 -8.00 17.05
CA GLN A 423 0.94 -9.15 17.22
C GLN A 423 2.30 -8.99 16.51
N LEU A 424 2.42 -8.01 15.60
CA LEU A 424 3.65 -7.82 14.85
C LEU A 424 4.72 -7.09 15.71
N PRO A 425 6.00 -7.51 15.62
CA PRO A 425 7.08 -6.87 16.35
C PRO A 425 7.53 -5.59 15.64
N TRP A 426 6.71 -4.53 15.73
CA TRP A 426 6.97 -3.27 15.03
C TRP A 426 8.31 -2.62 15.44
N PRO A 427 9.12 -2.16 14.47
CA PRO A 427 10.22 -1.26 14.80
C PRO A 427 9.65 0.04 15.38
N ARG A 428 10.44 0.75 16.20
CA ARG A 428 9.98 1.94 16.95
C ARG A 428 9.26 2.99 16.10
N HIS A 429 9.67 3.16 14.84
CA HIS A 429 9.13 4.14 13.92
C HIS A 429 7.84 3.71 13.21
N LEU A 430 7.34 2.47 13.46
CA LEU A 430 6.09 1.93 12.91
C LEU A 430 5.07 1.54 14.01
N THR A 431 5.27 2.01 15.23
CA THR A 431 4.48 1.55 16.39
C THR A 431 3.03 2.03 16.38
N ARG A 432 2.70 3.08 15.60
CA ARG A 432 1.34 3.62 15.49
C ARG A 432 0.55 3.01 14.34
N VAL A 433 1.15 2.12 13.54
CA VAL A 433 0.45 1.40 12.46
C VAL A 433 -0.88 0.79 12.92
N PRO A 434 -0.97 0.07 14.07
CA PRO A 434 -2.24 -0.49 14.52
C PRO A 434 -3.31 0.56 14.87
N GLU A 435 -2.91 1.75 15.34
CA GLU A 435 -3.84 2.84 15.66
C GLU A 435 -4.37 3.49 14.39
N TYR A 436 -3.50 3.82 13.45
CA TYR A 436 -3.86 4.41 12.16
C TYR A 436 -4.77 3.46 11.36
N ALA A 437 -4.32 2.23 11.18
CA ALA A 437 -5.03 1.19 10.45
C ALA A 437 -6.33 0.78 11.16
N GLY A 438 -6.34 0.69 12.49
CA GLY A 438 -7.53 0.30 13.25
C GLY A 438 -8.57 1.41 13.43
N GLY A 439 -8.19 2.67 13.21
CA GLY A 439 -9.03 3.83 13.49
C GLY A 439 -9.88 4.32 12.30
N HIS A 440 -9.72 3.78 11.09
CA HIS A 440 -10.34 4.37 9.89
C HIS A 440 -11.88 4.24 9.83
N HIS A 441 -12.50 3.41 10.67
CA HIS A 441 -13.96 3.34 10.86
C HIS A 441 -14.48 4.07 12.11
N GLU A 442 -13.59 4.70 12.87
CA GLU A 442 -13.98 5.59 13.95
C GLU A 442 -14.56 6.89 13.40
N ARG A 443 -15.43 7.53 14.19
CA ARG A 443 -16.18 8.73 13.76
C ARG A 443 -15.94 9.85 14.75
N MET A 444 -15.94 11.09 14.26
CA MET A 444 -15.67 12.25 15.13
C MET A 444 -16.70 12.38 16.25
N ASP A 445 -17.93 11.91 16.02
CA ASP A 445 -19.03 11.88 16.97
C ASP A 445 -19.02 10.67 17.95
N GLY A 446 -17.99 9.82 17.93
CA GLY A 446 -17.86 8.66 18.81
C GLY A 446 -18.80 7.49 18.49
N LYS A 447 -19.57 7.56 17.39
CA LYS A 447 -20.48 6.49 16.95
C LYS A 447 -19.82 5.49 15.99
N GLY A 448 -18.50 5.62 15.81
CA GLY A 448 -17.69 4.70 15.01
C GLY A 448 -17.41 3.41 15.75
N TYR A 449 -16.58 2.58 15.15
CA TYR A 449 -16.18 1.28 15.70
C TYR A 449 -14.71 1.00 15.38
N PRO A 450 -14.01 0.13 16.14
CA PRO A 450 -14.54 -0.75 17.19
C PRO A 450 -14.51 -0.20 18.61
N LYS A 451 -13.82 0.92 18.87
CA LYS A 451 -13.62 1.49 20.21
C LYS A 451 -14.56 2.66 20.50
N GLY A 452 -15.19 3.27 19.48
CA GLY A 452 -16.09 4.41 19.65
C GLY A 452 -15.34 5.67 20.04
N LEU A 453 -14.18 5.88 19.40
CA LEU A 453 -13.31 7.01 19.70
C LEU A 453 -13.93 8.32 19.21
N THR A 454 -13.82 9.36 20.03
CA THR A 454 -14.16 10.73 19.64
C THR A 454 -13.02 11.37 18.87
N ARG A 455 -13.31 12.48 18.19
CA ARG A 455 -12.33 13.27 17.43
C ARG A 455 -11.01 13.43 18.17
N GLU A 456 -11.05 13.95 19.39
CA GLU A 456 -9.87 14.32 20.18
C GLU A 456 -9.03 13.10 20.61
N GLN A 457 -9.58 11.90 20.54
CA GLN A 457 -8.89 10.64 20.89
C GLN A 457 -8.16 10.00 19.71
N MET A 458 -8.33 10.52 18.50
CA MET A 458 -7.71 10.00 17.28
C MET A 458 -6.59 10.88 16.77
N SER A 459 -5.54 10.28 16.22
CA SER A 459 -4.52 10.99 15.46
C SER A 459 -5.08 11.61 14.18
N TRP A 460 -4.40 12.63 13.63
CA TRP A 460 -4.77 13.17 12.30
C TRP A 460 -4.67 12.10 11.21
N GLN A 461 -3.66 11.23 11.31
CA GLN A 461 -3.40 10.12 10.42
C GLN A 461 -4.58 9.14 10.32
N ALA A 462 -5.12 8.69 11.46
CA ALA A 462 -6.31 7.83 11.47
C ALA A 462 -7.53 8.51 10.83
N ARG A 463 -7.73 9.81 11.11
CA ARG A 463 -8.83 10.59 10.52
C ARG A 463 -8.68 10.78 9.01
N MET A 464 -7.45 10.95 8.51
CA MET A 464 -7.15 11.03 7.07
C MET A 464 -7.53 9.72 6.37
N MET A 465 -7.18 8.58 6.98
CA MET A 465 -7.53 7.26 6.44
C MET A 465 -9.02 7.06 6.33
N GLY A 466 -9.81 7.47 7.35
CA GLY A 466 -11.27 7.38 7.28
C GLY A 466 -11.88 8.21 6.14
N ILE A 467 -11.35 9.42 5.87
CA ILE A 467 -11.79 10.23 4.73
C ILE A 467 -11.43 9.54 3.40
N ALA A 468 -10.21 9.03 3.30
CA ALA A 468 -9.73 8.36 2.09
C ALA A 468 -10.53 7.09 1.77
N ASP A 469 -10.76 6.24 2.77
CA ASP A 469 -11.54 5.00 2.63
C ASP A 469 -12.97 5.28 2.16
N ILE A 470 -13.68 6.21 2.83
CA ILE A 470 -15.05 6.55 2.46
C ILE A 470 -15.13 7.11 1.04
N PHE A 471 -14.22 8.04 0.68
CA PHE A 471 -14.25 8.67 -0.64
C PHE A 471 -13.91 7.68 -1.76
N GLU A 472 -12.89 6.83 -1.56
CA GLU A 472 -12.56 5.75 -2.48
C GLU A 472 -13.78 4.84 -2.67
N ALA A 473 -14.40 4.41 -1.57
CA ALA A 473 -15.54 3.51 -1.59
C ALA A 473 -16.75 4.09 -2.34
N LEU A 474 -17.02 5.39 -2.23
CA LEU A 474 -18.11 6.09 -2.93
C LEU A 474 -17.86 6.22 -4.44
N THR A 475 -16.59 6.35 -4.85
CA THR A 475 -16.18 6.61 -6.24
C THR A 475 -15.73 5.36 -6.99
N ALA A 476 -15.51 4.24 -6.28
CA ALA A 476 -15.09 2.97 -6.83
C ALA A 476 -16.01 2.46 -7.95
N ARG A 477 -15.38 2.14 -9.09
CA ARG A 477 -16.05 1.64 -10.31
C ARG A 477 -16.33 0.13 -10.26
N ASP A 478 -15.59 -0.60 -9.44
CA ASP A 478 -15.50 -2.07 -9.48
C ASP A 478 -16.64 -2.78 -8.73
N ARG A 479 -17.76 -2.09 -8.44
CA ARG A 479 -18.90 -2.68 -7.72
C ARG A 479 -19.88 -3.36 -8.71
N PRO A 480 -20.11 -4.69 -8.63
CA PRO A 480 -20.92 -5.45 -9.60
C PRO A 480 -22.39 -5.01 -9.72
N TYR A 481 -22.91 -4.25 -8.75
CA TYR A 481 -24.33 -3.90 -8.67
C TYR A 481 -24.61 -2.39 -8.71
N LYS A 482 -23.59 -1.52 -8.77
CA LYS A 482 -23.76 -0.06 -8.84
C LYS A 482 -22.62 0.58 -9.63
N ALA A 483 -22.97 1.40 -10.63
CA ALA A 483 -22.00 2.27 -11.26
C ALA A 483 -21.40 3.23 -10.21
N GLY A 484 -20.09 3.48 -10.29
CA GLY A 484 -19.40 4.44 -9.42
C GLY A 484 -20.06 5.81 -9.49
N MET A 485 -20.18 6.48 -8.34
CA MET A 485 -20.86 7.78 -8.27
C MET A 485 -20.12 8.85 -9.07
N LYS A 486 -20.85 9.87 -9.52
CA LYS A 486 -20.24 11.09 -10.04
C LYS A 486 -19.51 11.83 -8.91
N LEU A 487 -18.47 12.59 -9.26
CA LEU A 487 -17.66 13.33 -8.31
C LEU A 487 -18.48 14.30 -7.46
N SER A 488 -19.41 15.05 -8.08
CA SER A 488 -20.33 15.96 -7.39
C SER A 488 -21.21 15.26 -6.36
N GLN A 489 -21.68 14.04 -6.67
CA GLN A 489 -22.53 13.24 -5.78
C GLN A 489 -21.73 12.72 -4.59
N ALA A 490 -20.54 12.17 -4.83
CA ALA A 490 -19.66 11.69 -3.76
C ALA A 490 -19.28 12.84 -2.80
N MET A 491 -18.91 14.00 -3.34
CA MET A 491 -18.56 15.17 -2.53
C MET A 491 -19.73 15.73 -1.73
N SER A 492 -20.95 15.71 -2.27
CA SER A 492 -22.17 16.09 -1.54
C SER A 492 -22.44 15.17 -0.35
N ILE A 493 -22.22 13.85 -0.50
CA ILE A 493 -22.32 12.89 0.60
C ILE A 493 -21.25 13.19 1.66
N MET A 494 -20.00 13.41 1.24
CA MET A 494 -18.90 13.74 2.16
C MET A 494 -19.17 15.03 2.94
N ALA A 495 -19.73 16.07 2.33
CA ALA A 495 -20.11 17.30 3.04
C ALA A 495 -21.22 17.06 4.09
N ASN A 496 -22.16 16.14 3.83
CA ASN A 496 -23.13 15.73 4.85
C ASN A 496 -22.47 14.94 5.99
N PHE A 497 -21.46 14.13 5.70
CA PHE A 497 -20.65 13.42 6.69
C PHE A 497 -19.81 14.37 7.54
N ARG A 498 -19.31 15.46 6.97
CA ARG A 498 -18.69 16.55 7.73
C ARG A 498 -19.66 17.15 8.73
N LYS A 499 -20.86 17.53 8.28
CA LYS A 499 -21.90 18.17 9.12
C LYS A 499 -22.34 17.33 10.31
N ASN A 500 -22.44 16.01 10.13
CA ASN A 500 -22.97 15.12 11.16
C ASN A 500 -21.88 14.46 12.03
N GLY A 501 -20.62 14.90 11.90
CA GLY A 501 -19.49 14.40 12.69
C GLY A 501 -19.05 12.98 12.32
N HIS A 502 -19.35 12.50 11.12
CA HIS A 502 -18.82 11.22 10.63
C HIS A 502 -17.34 11.37 10.29
N ILE A 503 -16.96 12.42 9.55
CA ILE A 503 -15.57 12.72 9.17
C ILE A 503 -15.08 14.00 9.83
N ASP A 504 -13.76 14.19 9.84
CA ASP A 504 -13.13 15.39 10.42
C ASP A 504 -13.38 16.63 9.51
N PRO A 505 -14.00 17.70 10.05
CA PRO A 505 -14.34 18.88 9.24
C PRO A 505 -13.11 19.65 8.75
N ASP A 506 -12.03 19.71 9.54
CA ASP A 506 -10.84 20.48 9.17
C ASP A 506 -10.05 19.77 8.08
N LEU A 507 -9.94 18.44 8.17
CA LEU A 507 -9.35 17.64 7.09
C LEU A 507 -10.20 17.65 5.83
N PHE A 508 -11.53 17.64 5.94
CA PHE A 508 -12.39 17.78 4.76
C PHE A 508 -12.21 19.14 4.07
N ASP A 509 -12.08 20.22 4.84
CA ASP A 509 -11.83 21.54 4.29
C ASP A 509 -10.49 21.58 3.52
N VAL A 510 -9.44 20.94 4.05
CA VAL A 510 -8.16 20.75 3.34
C VAL A 510 -8.35 19.90 2.08
N PHE A 511 -9.07 18.79 2.18
CA PHE A 511 -9.36 17.87 1.08
C PHE A 511 -10.02 18.58 -0.12
N VAL A 512 -10.93 19.52 0.16
CA VAL A 512 -11.59 20.35 -0.86
C VAL A 512 -10.66 21.47 -1.36
N ARG A 513 -10.16 22.34 -0.47
CA ARG A 513 -9.42 23.56 -0.85
C ARG A 513 -8.12 23.27 -1.60
N GLN A 514 -7.44 22.19 -1.27
CA GLN A 514 -6.20 21.77 -1.94
C GLN A 514 -6.47 20.89 -3.17
N GLY A 515 -7.74 20.66 -3.53
CA GLY A 515 -8.11 19.90 -4.72
C GLY A 515 -7.71 18.42 -4.67
N VAL A 516 -7.55 17.83 -3.47
CA VAL A 516 -7.10 16.43 -3.29
C VAL A 516 -8.03 15.47 -4.03
N TYR A 517 -9.34 15.65 -3.86
CA TYR A 517 -10.37 14.85 -4.52
C TYR A 517 -10.28 14.90 -6.05
N ARG A 518 -9.91 16.06 -6.62
CA ARG A 518 -9.75 16.26 -8.07
C ARG A 518 -8.49 15.58 -8.58
N HIS A 519 -7.36 15.76 -7.88
CA HIS A 519 -6.11 15.11 -8.25
C HIS A 519 -6.22 13.58 -8.22
N TYR A 520 -6.91 13.05 -7.21
CA TYR A 520 -7.25 11.63 -7.16
C TYR A 520 -8.15 11.22 -8.34
N ALA A 521 -9.21 11.99 -8.62
CA ALA A 521 -10.14 11.69 -9.70
C ALA A 521 -9.45 11.62 -11.07
N GLU A 522 -8.55 12.55 -11.36
CA GLU A 522 -7.76 12.60 -12.61
C GLU A 522 -6.86 11.37 -12.80
N GLN A 523 -6.42 10.74 -11.72
CA GLN A 523 -5.54 9.56 -11.78
C GLN A 523 -6.31 8.23 -11.81
N PHE A 524 -7.42 8.13 -11.08
CA PHE A 524 -8.03 6.84 -10.76
C PHE A 524 -9.47 6.67 -11.24
N LEU A 525 -10.19 7.74 -11.57
CA LEU A 525 -11.60 7.66 -11.98
C LEU A 525 -11.75 7.75 -13.50
N ASP A 526 -12.84 7.19 -14.02
CA ASP A 526 -13.15 7.30 -15.43
C ASP A 526 -13.52 8.75 -15.78
N PRO A 527 -13.13 9.29 -16.95
CA PRO A 527 -13.45 10.66 -17.35
C PRO A 527 -14.94 10.98 -17.29
N GLY A 528 -15.80 9.97 -17.51
CA GLY A 528 -17.25 10.12 -17.37
C GLY A 528 -17.72 10.40 -15.95
N GLN A 529 -17.00 9.98 -14.90
CA GLN A 529 -17.35 10.24 -13.51
C GLN A 529 -17.00 11.65 -13.04
N ILE A 530 -16.10 12.34 -13.75
CA ILE A 530 -15.55 13.64 -13.36
C ILE A 530 -16.46 14.75 -13.87
N ASP A 531 -17.39 15.18 -13.01
CA ASP A 531 -18.26 16.34 -13.24
C ASP A 531 -17.88 17.53 -12.34
N ALA A 532 -18.44 18.70 -12.63
CA ALA A 532 -18.14 19.92 -11.90
C ALA A 532 -18.65 19.84 -10.46
N VAL A 533 -17.79 20.24 -9.52
CA VAL A 533 -18.09 20.28 -8.08
C VAL A 533 -18.10 21.73 -7.61
N ASP A 534 -19.18 22.17 -6.98
CA ASP A 534 -19.30 23.50 -6.38
C ASP A 534 -18.66 23.52 -4.98
N GLU A 535 -17.36 23.82 -4.93
CA GLU A 535 -16.58 23.88 -3.69
C GLU A 535 -17.10 24.93 -2.69
N ALA A 536 -17.64 26.04 -3.17
CA ALA A 536 -18.16 27.11 -2.30
C ALA A 536 -19.36 26.61 -1.50
N THR A 537 -20.23 25.83 -2.13
CA THR A 537 -21.36 25.18 -1.46
C THR A 537 -20.89 24.11 -0.47
N LEU A 538 -19.81 23.37 -0.76
CA LEU A 538 -19.29 22.34 0.15
C LEU A 538 -18.63 22.92 1.41
N LEU A 539 -17.96 24.07 1.29
CA LEU A 539 -17.24 24.72 2.39
C LEU A 539 -18.11 25.64 3.25
N SER A 540 -19.23 26.13 2.71
CA SER A 540 -20.21 26.94 3.45
C SER A 540 -21.26 26.11 4.21
N ALA A 541 -21.32 24.82 3.89
CA ALA A 541 -22.17 23.80 4.46
C ALA A 541 -21.58 23.25 5.76
#